data_AF-A0A6J4PMI8-F1
#
_entry.id   AF-A0A6J4PMI8-F1
#
_cell.length_a   1.000
_cell.length_b   1.000
_cell.length_c   1.000
_cell.angle_alpha   90.00
_cell.angle_beta   90.00
_cell.angle_gamma   90.00
#
_symmetry.space_group_name_H-M   'P 1'
#
loop_
_entity.id
_entity.type
_entity.pdbx_description
1 polymer ?
#
loop_
_entity_poly.entity_id
_entity_poly.type
_entity_poly.pdbx_seq_one_letter_code
_entity_poly.pdbx_strand_id
1 'polypeptide(L)'
;MKKARKQRHEFGYAGYFQSLNPVAIINHCSKLQFHFQPTAASIAREKKTVSKPKHIVLTSHPHRSGTKPHPIHWGEIDPLKRGPVIGSLSKSSHRNAIGTHSGSYSVYRALAVASGALQADHRPDFTNTSPAAHIGPHPSWGDRDLIVSLDPFGGLVSEIYTSFLQQGYDIRPTIAVTKAHINMPELQDAIAKGRVQIDGKIVKAGGNLAVTKIAIDPVWYLPGIARRIGAQESVLRRVLFEETGGMFSDLVTRPDLHVFLPPIGGTTVYIIGDVANISDSDKQLAVRVHDECNGSDVFSSDICT
;
A
#
# COMPACT_ATOMS: atom_id res chain seq x y z
N MET A 1 17.41 -28.73 35.64
CA MET A 1 16.04 -28.20 35.48
C MET A 1 16.09 -26.88 34.70
N LYS A 2 16.28 -26.90 33.37
CA LYS A 2 15.27 -26.65 32.32
C LYS A 2 14.04 -25.81 32.74
N LYS A 3 13.96 -24.54 32.30
CA LYS A 3 13.07 -24.04 31.23
C LYS A 3 13.12 -22.50 31.14
N ALA A 4 13.92 -21.98 30.21
CA ALA A 4 13.69 -20.65 29.62
C ALA A 4 12.71 -20.82 28.45
N ARG A 5 11.59 -20.09 28.51
CA ARG A 5 10.46 -20.20 27.58
C ARG A 5 10.77 -19.39 26.33
N LYS A 6 10.92 -20.11 25.22
CA LYS A 6 11.08 -19.62 23.84
C LYS A 6 9.84 -18.78 23.46
N GLN A 7 9.96 -17.45 23.40
CA GLN A 7 8.98 -16.61 22.71
C GLN A 7 9.27 -16.71 21.20
N ARG A 8 8.29 -17.23 20.46
CA ARG A 8 8.29 -17.25 19.01
C ARG A 8 7.97 -15.82 18.55
N HIS A 9 8.79 -15.29 17.65
CA HIS A 9 8.48 -14.08 16.92
C HIS A 9 7.35 -14.38 15.92
N GLU A 10 6.16 -13.84 16.17
CA GLU A 10 5.12 -13.63 15.17
C GLU A 10 5.40 -12.27 14.51
N PHE A 11 5.94 -12.28 13.29
CA PHE A 11 5.99 -11.09 12.44
C PHE A 11 4.93 -11.26 11.34
N GLY A 12 3.78 -10.61 11.54
CA GLY A 12 2.78 -10.39 10.48
C GLY A 12 3.11 -9.13 9.65
N TYR A 13 2.31 -8.91 8.61
CA TYR A 13 2.47 -7.91 7.53
C TYR A 13 2.86 -6.48 7.93
N ALA A 14 2.64 -6.07 9.19
CA ALA A 14 3.13 -4.80 9.73
C ALA A 14 4.66 -4.63 9.58
N GLY A 15 5.41 -5.74 9.53
CA GLY A 15 6.86 -5.72 9.26
C GLY A 15 7.24 -5.37 7.82
N TYR A 16 6.34 -5.46 6.85
CA TYR A 16 6.65 -5.14 5.45
C TYR A 16 6.87 -3.63 5.26
N PHE A 17 6.07 -2.80 5.92
CA PHE A 17 6.24 -1.34 5.94
C PHE A 17 7.50 -0.90 6.70
N GLN A 18 7.90 -1.64 7.75
CA GLN A 18 9.14 -1.35 8.48
C GLN A 18 10.42 -1.86 7.78
N SER A 19 10.30 -2.80 6.83
CA SER A 19 11.46 -3.38 6.13
C SER A 19 12.12 -2.42 5.11
N LEU A 20 11.44 -1.33 4.77
CA LEU A 20 11.97 -0.22 3.97
C LEU A 20 12.33 0.98 4.85
N ASN A 21 12.97 0.74 6.01
CA ASN A 21 13.44 1.83 6.87
C ASN A 21 14.43 2.75 6.11
N PRO A 22 14.04 4.00 5.76
CA PRO A 22 14.87 4.87 4.93
C PRO A 22 16.11 5.36 5.68
N VAL A 23 16.07 5.35 7.01
CA VAL A 23 17.21 5.69 7.87
C VAL A 23 18.34 4.67 7.73
N ALA A 24 18.04 3.38 7.50
CA ALA A 24 19.06 2.36 7.28
C ALA A 24 19.76 2.53 5.91
N ILE A 25 19.02 2.97 4.89
CA ILE A 25 19.54 3.22 3.53
C ILE A 25 20.33 4.54 3.49
N ILE A 26 19.81 5.60 4.10
CA ILE A 26 20.44 6.93 4.14
C ILE A 26 21.68 6.92 5.04
N ASN A 27 21.66 6.27 6.21
CA ASN A 27 22.84 6.20 7.08
C ASN A 27 23.99 5.38 6.48
N HIS A 28 23.70 4.47 5.55
CA HIS A 28 24.74 3.78 4.78
C HIS A 28 25.41 4.70 3.74
N CYS A 29 24.66 5.69 3.22
CA CYS A 29 25.18 6.73 2.33
C CYS A 29 25.90 7.87 3.07
N SER A 30 25.39 8.34 4.21
CA SER A 30 25.97 9.49 4.94
C SER A 30 27.30 9.16 5.65
N LYS A 31 27.58 7.88 5.95
CA LYS A 31 28.89 7.46 6.49
C LYS A 31 30.03 7.45 5.46
N LEU A 32 29.75 7.76 4.19
CA LEU A 32 30.75 7.79 3.11
C LEU A 32 31.26 9.20 2.78
N GLN A 33 30.86 10.24 3.51
CA GLN A 33 31.39 11.60 3.36
C GLN A 33 31.96 12.07 4.71
N PHE A 34 33.16 12.66 4.66
CA PHE A 34 34.00 13.15 5.78
C PHE A 34 34.98 12.16 6.45
N HIS A 35 35.95 11.64 5.69
CA HIS A 35 37.39 11.85 5.95
C HIS A 35 38.19 11.01 4.93
N PHE A 36 38.83 11.69 3.99
CA PHE A 36 39.78 11.09 3.06
C PHE A 36 41.17 11.11 3.72
N GLN A 37 41.59 9.98 4.29
CA GLN A 37 42.99 9.59 4.39
C GLN A 37 43.09 8.10 4.03
N PRO A 38 43.93 7.71 3.05
CA PRO A 38 43.95 6.33 2.58
C PRO A 38 44.82 5.50 3.51
N THR A 39 44.23 4.59 4.27
CA THR A 39 44.94 3.42 4.79
C THR A 39 44.49 2.20 4.01
N ALA A 40 45.47 1.53 3.41
CA ALA A 40 45.28 0.35 2.60
C ALA A 40 44.82 -0.82 3.48
N ALA A 41 43.51 -1.09 3.48
CA ALA A 41 42.95 -2.36 3.91
C ALA A 41 41.92 -2.81 2.86
N SER A 42 42.24 -3.89 2.16
CA SER A 42 41.39 -4.48 1.12
C SER A 42 40.11 -5.05 1.73
N ILE A 43 39.03 -4.27 1.71
CA ILE A 43 37.69 -4.84 1.87
C ILE A 43 37.33 -5.44 0.51
N ALA A 44 37.53 -6.74 0.37
CA ALA A 44 36.97 -7.51 -0.73
C ALA A 44 35.43 -7.40 -0.67
N ARG A 45 34.85 -6.50 -1.46
CA ARG A 45 33.41 -6.53 -1.74
C ARG A 45 33.13 -7.82 -2.50
N GLU A 46 32.49 -8.76 -1.82
CA GLU A 46 31.94 -9.95 -2.44
C GLU A 46 31.00 -9.50 -3.58
N LYS A 47 31.39 -9.79 -4.83
CA LYS A 47 30.62 -9.43 -6.02
C LYS A 47 29.32 -10.24 -5.99
N LYS A 48 28.26 -9.70 -5.38
CA LYS A 48 26.90 -10.19 -5.60
C LYS A 48 26.63 -10.13 -7.10
N THR A 49 26.38 -11.28 -7.68
CA THR A 49 26.08 -11.46 -9.10
C THR A 49 24.76 -10.76 -9.41
N VAL A 50 24.83 -9.53 -9.94
CA VAL A 50 23.66 -8.86 -10.53
C VAL A 50 23.23 -9.71 -11.73
N SER A 51 22.02 -10.26 -11.67
CA SER A 51 21.45 -11.05 -12.78
C SER A 51 21.51 -10.23 -14.06
N LYS A 52 21.96 -10.82 -15.18
CA LYS A 52 22.07 -10.13 -16.48
C LYS A 52 20.75 -9.39 -16.80
N PRO A 53 20.81 -8.12 -17.23
CA PRO A 53 19.62 -7.35 -17.53
C PRO A 53 18.83 -8.04 -18.65
N LYS A 54 17.58 -8.38 -18.37
CA LYS A 54 16.63 -8.84 -19.40
C LYS A 54 16.32 -7.66 -20.33
N HIS A 55 16.04 -7.95 -21.59
CA HIS A 55 15.61 -6.96 -22.58
C HIS A 55 14.44 -6.12 -22.03
N ILE A 56 14.62 -4.81 -21.95
CA ILE A 56 13.57 -3.89 -21.52
C ILE A 56 12.58 -3.75 -22.66
N VAL A 57 11.37 -4.27 -22.47
CA VAL A 57 10.26 -4.03 -23.39
C VAL A 57 9.71 -2.65 -23.04
N LEU A 58 10.08 -1.64 -23.83
CA LEU A 58 9.40 -0.34 -23.80
C LEU A 58 7.93 -0.60 -24.19
N THR A 59 6.99 -0.21 -23.34
CA THR A 59 5.55 -0.41 -23.57
C THR A 59 5.01 0.61 -24.60
N SER A 60 5.69 0.71 -25.74
CA SER A 60 5.33 1.64 -26.80
C SER A 60 3.98 1.25 -27.44
N HIS A 61 3.65 -0.04 -27.55
CA HIS A 61 2.35 -0.49 -28.07
C HIS A 61 1.93 -1.87 -27.49
N PRO A 62 0.62 -2.20 -27.45
CA PRO A 62 0.16 -3.54 -27.10
C PRO A 62 0.76 -4.55 -28.08
N HIS A 63 1.37 -5.62 -27.56
CA HIS A 63 1.86 -6.69 -28.42
C HIS A 63 0.63 -7.34 -29.09
N ARG A 64 0.54 -7.29 -30.43
CA ARG A 64 -0.58 -7.91 -31.20
C ARG A 64 -0.75 -9.42 -30.94
N SER A 65 0.23 -10.05 -30.30
CA SER A 65 0.28 -11.49 -29.96
C SER A 65 0.29 -11.78 -28.45
N GLY A 66 0.04 -10.79 -27.59
CA GLY A 66 0.03 -10.98 -26.14
C GLY A 66 -1.29 -11.53 -25.61
N THR A 67 -1.24 -12.43 -24.62
CA THR A 67 -2.41 -12.84 -23.83
C THR A 67 -3.08 -11.59 -23.25
N LYS A 68 -4.39 -11.45 -23.44
CA LYS A 68 -5.14 -10.36 -22.81
C LYS A 68 -5.00 -10.48 -21.29
N PRO A 69 -4.71 -9.38 -20.59
CA PRO A 69 -4.64 -9.41 -19.13
C PRO A 69 -6.01 -9.76 -18.55
N HIS A 70 -6.02 -10.23 -17.32
CA HIS A 70 -7.27 -10.60 -16.64
C HIS A 70 -8.16 -9.34 -16.48
N PRO A 71 -9.41 -9.35 -16.98
CA PRO A 71 -10.26 -8.17 -16.97
C PRO A 71 -10.64 -7.75 -15.55
N ILE A 72 -10.93 -6.47 -15.36
CA ILE A 72 -11.53 -5.93 -14.13
C ILE A 72 -12.92 -5.38 -14.47
N HIS A 73 -13.95 -5.95 -13.88
CA HIS A 73 -15.34 -5.48 -13.98
C HIS A 73 -15.62 -4.49 -12.85
N TRP A 74 -15.17 -3.25 -13.01
CA TRP A 74 -15.32 -2.22 -11.96
C TRP A 74 -16.79 -1.98 -11.59
N GLY A 75 -17.07 -1.94 -10.29
CA GLY A 75 -18.44 -1.87 -9.75
C GLY A 75 -19.15 -3.23 -9.63
N GLU A 76 -18.50 -4.36 -9.91
CA GLU A 76 -19.05 -5.68 -9.56
C GLU A 76 -18.87 -5.94 -8.05
N ILE A 77 -19.95 -6.36 -7.39
CA ILE A 77 -19.99 -6.60 -5.94
C ILE A 77 -19.40 -7.96 -5.54
N ASP A 78 -19.47 -8.95 -6.44
CA ASP A 78 -18.81 -10.23 -6.27
C ASP A 78 -17.33 -10.08 -6.64
N PRO A 79 -16.39 -10.16 -5.67
CA PRO A 79 -14.99 -9.86 -5.93
C PRO A 79 -14.34 -10.86 -6.91
N LEU A 80 -14.82 -12.11 -6.98
CA LEU A 80 -14.30 -13.10 -7.92
C LEU A 80 -14.75 -12.82 -9.35
N LYS A 81 -15.96 -12.29 -9.54
CA LYS A 81 -16.44 -11.82 -10.85
C LYS A 81 -15.83 -10.48 -11.24
N ARG A 82 -15.60 -9.60 -10.25
CA ARG A 82 -14.91 -8.31 -10.45
C ARG A 82 -13.51 -8.50 -10.97
N GLY A 83 -12.76 -9.43 -10.39
CA GLY A 83 -11.35 -9.66 -10.65
C GLY A 83 -10.42 -8.78 -9.78
N PRO A 84 -9.21 -9.28 -9.47
CA PRO A 84 -8.22 -8.55 -8.67
C PRO A 84 -7.52 -7.43 -9.44
N VAL A 85 -7.00 -6.45 -8.70
CA VAL A 85 -6.09 -5.42 -9.23
C VAL A 85 -4.65 -5.94 -9.22
N ILE A 86 -4.02 -6.01 -10.40
CA ILE A 86 -2.73 -6.64 -10.63
C ILE A 86 -1.76 -5.62 -11.25
N GLY A 87 -0.96 -4.97 -10.41
CA GLY A 87 0.17 -4.10 -10.79
C GLY A 87 1.51 -4.84 -10.86
N SER A 88 1.52 -6.09 -11.35
CA SER A 88 2.70 -6.98 -11.28
C SER A 88 3.91 -6.42 -12.04
N LEU A 89 5.08 -6.50 -11.40
CA LEU A 89 6.38 -6.18 -11.98
C LEU A 89 7.16 -7.41 -12.47
N SER A 90 6.76 -8.61 -12.06
CA SER A 90 7.46 -9.86 -12.36
C SER A 90 7.00 -10.49 -13.68
N LYS A 91 5.69 -10.49 -13.94
CA LYS A 91 5.08 -10.99 -15.18
C LYS A 91 4.19 -9.92 -15.79
N SER A 92 4.71 -9.18 -16.76
CA SER A 92 4.00 -8.09 -17.43
C SER A 92 2.70 -8.53 -18.11
N SER A 93 2.61 -9.78 -18.58
CA SER A 93 1.39 -10.35 -19.18
C SER A 93 0.23 -10.51 -18.21
N HIS A 94 0.50 -10.57 -16.89
CA HIS A 94 -0.54 -10.67 -15.86
C HIS A 94 -1.09 -9.29 -15.46
N ARG A 95 -0.43 -8.20 -15.86
CA ARG A 95 -0.75 -6.84 -15.41
C ARG A 95 -2.06 -6.33 -16.03
N ASN A 96 -3.00 -5.93 -15.20
CA ASN A 96 -4.28 -5.33 -15.59
C ASN A 96 -4.50 -3.91 -15.04
N ALA A 97 -3.47 -3.33 -14.41
CA ALA A 97 -3.46 -1.94 -13.95
C ALA A 97 -2.21 -1.20 -14.47
N ILE A 98 -2.35 0.11 -14.66
CA ILE A 98 -1.25 1.03 -14.99
C ILE A 98 -0.50 1.37 -13.71
N GLY A 99 0.82 1.46 -13.77
CA GLY A 99 1.66 1.70 -12.59
C GLY A 99 1.94 0.43 -11.79
N THR A 100 2.27 0.58 -10.51
CA THR A 100 2.69 -0.50 -9.63
C THR A 100 2.02 -0.39 -8.27
N HIS A 101 1.80 -1.52 -7.61
CA HIS A 101 1.41 -1.54 -6.19
C HIS A 101 2.43 -0.75 -5.34
N SER A 102 1.94 -0.06 -4.30
CA SER A 102 2.72 0.84 -3.45
C SER A 102 3.49 1.91 -4.26
N GLY A 103 2.79 2.58 -5.18
CA GLY A 103 3.37 3.49 -6.17
C GLY A 103 4.25 4.59 -5.57
N SER A 104 3.85 5.18 -4.44
CA SER A 104 4.62 6.19 -3.69
C SER A 104 6.01 5.67 -3.27
N TYR A 105 6.14 4.37 -3.03
CA TYR A 105 7.39 3.70 -2.64
C TYR A 105 8.14 3.04 -3.81
N SER A 106 7.63 3.16 -5.04
CA SER A 106 8.17 2.46 -6.22
C SER A 106 9.63 2.81 -6.51
N VAL A 107 10.03 4.07 -6.30
CA VAL A 107 11.41 4.53 -6.47
C VAL A 107 12.34 3.91 -5.43
N TYR A 108 11.93 3.85 -4.16
CA TYR A 108 12.70 3.18 -3.11
C TYR A 108 12.85 1.68 -3.39
N ARG A 109 11.79 1.03 -3.88
CA ARG A 109 11.85 -0.35 -4.34
C ARG A 109 12.86 -0.51 -5.48
N ALA A 110 12.86 0.39 -6.46
CA ALA A 110 13.80 0.35 -7.57
C ALA A 110 15.26 0.47 -7.09
N LEU A 111 15.54 1.37 -6.13
CA LEU A 111 16.86 1.51 -5.50
C LEU A 111 17.26 0.25 -4.72
N ALA A 112 16.33 -0.36 -3.98
CA ALA A 112 16.58 -1.60 -3.25
C ALA A 112 16.91 -2.77 -4.20
N VAL A 113 16.24 -2.85 -5.35
CA VAL A 113 16.55 -3.85 -6.39
C VAL A 113 17.90 -3.56 -7.04
N ALA A 114 18.17 -2.30 -7.41
CA ALA A 114 19.42 -1.91 -8.05
C ALA A 114 20.65 -2.15 -7.14
N SER A 115 20.51 -1.92 -5.84
CA SER A 115 21.56 -2.21 -4.83
C SER A 115 21.66 -3.70 -4.47
N GLY A 116 20.74 -4.55 -4.93
CA GLY A 116 20.69 -5.97 -4.58
C GLY A 116 20.24 -6.26 -3.14
N ALA A 117 19.65 -5.26 -2.47
CA ALA A 117 19.00 -5.42 -1.16
C ALA A 117 17.64 -6.13 -1.27
N LEU A 118 16.98 -6.03 -2.44
CA LEU A 118 15.72 -6.71 -2.74
C LEU A 118 15.83 -7.48 -4.07
N GLN A 119 15.33 -8.72 -4.11
CA GLN A 119 15.22 -9.46 -5.37
C GLN A 119 14.08 -8.90 -6.22
N ALA A 120 14.31 -8.72 -7.53
CA ALA A 120 13.33 -8.11 -8.43
C ALA A 120 11.99 -8.89 -8.49
N ASP A 121 12.07 -10.21 -8.38
CA ASP A 121 10.96 -11.17 -8.39
C ASP A 121 10.49 -11.57 -6.98
N HIS A 122 10.91 -10.85 -5.94
CA HIS A 122 10.48 -11.09 -4.57
C HIS A 122 8.95 -11.10 -4.45
N ARG A 123 8.43 -12.21 -3.93
CA ARG A 123 7.02 -12.41 -3.61
C ARG A 123 6.78 -12.16 -2.13
N PRO A 124 5.80 -11.30 -1.76
CA PRO A 124 5.39 -11.13 -0.38
C PRO A 124 4.90 -12.45 0.22
N ASP A 125 5.19 -12.65 1.51
CA ASP A 125 4.56 -13.71 2.30
C ASP A 125 3.23 -13.21 2.85
N PHE A 126 2.15 -13.93 2.53
CA PHE A 126 0.79 -13.61 2.97
C PHE A 126 0.35 -14.36 4.24
N THR A 127 1.25 -15.07 4.90
CA THR A 127 0.98 -15.76 6.17
C THR A 127 0.63 -14.75 7.27
N ASN A 128 -0.51 -14.95 7.94
CA ASN A 128 -1.01 -14.08 9.02
C ASN A 128 -1.18 -12.61 8.60
N THR A 129 -1.72 -12.40 7.40
CA THR A 129 -1.94 -11.07 6.81
C THR A 129 -3.42 -10.71 6.66
N SER A 130 -4.30 -11.57 7.17
CA SER A 130 -5.74 -11.28 7.27
C SER A 130 -5.98 -9.98 8.04
N PRO A 131 -6.94 -9.15 7.61
CA PRO A 131 -7.26 -7.89 8.27
C PRO A 131 -7.72 -8.13 9.71
N ALA A 132 -7.38 -7.21 10.61
CA ALA A 132 -7.80 -7.30 12.01
C ALA A 132 -9.31 -7.04 12.23
N ALA A 133 -10.00 -6.56 11.20
CA ALA A 133 -11.45 -6.45 11.13
C ALA A 133 -11.89 -6.45 9.65
N HIS A 134 -12.98 -7.14 9.35
CA HIS A 134 -13.61 -7.11 8.04
C HIS A 134 -14.51 -5.88 7.92
N ILE A 135 -14.47 -5.22 6.76
CA ILE A 135 -15.32 -4.08 6.43
C ILE A 135 -16.13 -4.47 5.20
N GLY A 136 -17.45 -4.29 5.25
CA GLY A 136 -18.34 -4.62 4.15
C GLY A 136 -18.40 -6.13 3.81
N PRO A 137 -18.79 -6.48 2.56
CA PRO A 137 -19.10 -5.56 1.47
C PRO A 137 -20.35 -4.71 1.77
N HIS A 138 -20.38 -3.47 1.26
CA HIS A 138 -21.54 -2.59 1.34
C HIS A 138 -22.16 -2.38 -0.05
N PRO A 139 -23.47 -2.09 -0.17
CA PRO A 139 -24.12 -1.92 -1.48
C PRO A 139 -23.42 -0.91 -2.40
N SER A 140 -22.83 0.15 -1.85
CA SER A 140 -22.09 1.17 -2.61
C SER A 140 -20.83 0.65 -3.31
N TRP A 141 -20.33 -0.53 -2.94
CA TRP A 141 -19.16 -1.14 -3.59
C TRP A 141 -19.53 -1.75 -4.95
N GLY A 142 -20.81 -2.05 -5.15
CA GLY A 142 -21.39 -2.54 -6.40
C GLY A 142 -21.79 -1.42 -7.37
N ASP A 143 -21.40 -0.18 -7.09
CA ASP A 143 -21.64 0.96 -7.96
C ASP A 143 -20.32 1.50 -8.50
N ARG A 144 -20.16 1.41 -9.83
CA ARG A 144 -18.94 1.82 -10.53
C ARG A 144 -18.65 3.33 -10.46
N ASP A 145 -19.64 4.14 -10.08
CA ASP A 145 -19.56 5.59 -10.03
C ASP A 145 -19.34 6.11 -8.61
N LEU A 146 -19.70 5.34 -7.57
CA LEU A 146 -19.54 5.76 -6.17
C LEU A 146 -18.11 5.62 -5.64
N ILE A 147 -17.40 4.52 -5.96
CA ILE A 147 -16.03 4.31 -5.51
C ILE A 147 -15.11 4.24 -6.73
N VAL A 148 -14.25 5.24 -6.92
CA VAL A 148 -13.38 5.32 -8.12
C VAL A 148 -11.91 5.60 -7.82
N SER A 149 -11.55 5.82 -6.55
CA SER A 149 -10.20 6.21 -6.13
C SER A 149 -9.54 5.23 -5.14
N LEU A 150 -10.22 4.14 -4.78
CA LEU A 150 -9.69 3.04 -3.98
C LEU A 150 -10.28 1.70 -4.46
N ASP A 151 -9.60 0.59 -4.14
CA ASP A 151 -10.11 -0.77 -4.36
C ASP A 151 -10.75 -1.28 -3.06
N PRO A 152 -12.09 -1.38 -2.97
CA PRO A 152 -12.74 -1.74 -1.71
C PRO A 152 -12.43 -3.17 -1.24
N PHE A 153 -12.04 -4.07 -2.16
CA PHE A 153 -11.62 -5.43 -1.84
C PHE A 153 -10.12 -5.55 -1.54
N GLY A 154 -9.39 -4.44 -1.56
CA GLY A 154 -7.94 -4.38 -1.41
C GLY A 154 -7.40 -4.96 -0.11
N GLY A 155 -8.21 -5.07 0.93
CA GLY A 155 -7.83 -5.64 2.23
C GLY A 155 -8.06 -7.15 2.36
N LEU A 156 -8.71 -7.77 1.38
CA LEU A 156 -9.15 -9.16 1.42
C LEU A 156 -8.39 -10.05 0.42
N VAL A 157 -7.26 -9.57 -0.11
CA VAL A 157 -6.51 -10.24 -1.19
C VAL A 157 -6.09 -11.67 -0.83
N SER A 158 -5.55 -11.87 0.38
CA SER A 158 -5.08 -13.17 0.85
C SER A 158 -6.22 -14.18 1.08
N GLU A 159 -7.44 -13.68 1.33
CA GLU A 159 -8.63 -14.49 1.62
C GLU A 159 -9.44 -14.82 0.36
N ILE A 160 -9.64 -13.84 -0.53
CA ILE A 160 -10.49 -13.99 -1.73
C ILE A 160 -9.69 -14.58 -2.89
N TYR A 161 -8.47 -14.09 -3.13
CA TYR A 161 -7.72 -14.38 -4.35
C TYR A 161 -6.66 -15.47 -4.16
N THR A 162 -6.80 -16.33 -3.16
CA THR A 162 -5.84 -17.41 -2.85
C THR A 162 -5.55 -18.29 -4.07
N SER A 163 -6.56 -18.62 -4.88
CA SER A 163 -6.40 -19.41 -6.11
C SER A 163 -5.53 -18.71 -7.17
N PHE A 164 -5.65 -17.39 -7.31
CA PHE A 164 -4.80 -16.59 -8.19
C PHE A 164 -3.36 -16.52 -7.67
N LEU A 165 -3.19 -16.35 -6.35
CA LEU A 165 -1.86 -16.36 -5.72
C LEU A 165 -1.14 -17.69 -5.96
N GLN A 166 -1.85 -18.82 -5.84
CA GLN A 166 -1.33 -20.16 -6.14
C GLN A 166 -0.95 -20.34 -7.62
N GLN A 167 -1.70 -19.73 -8.54
CA GLN A 167 -1.37 -19.67 -9.98
C GLN A 167 -0.19 -18.73 -10.28
N GLY A 168 0.33 -18.03 -9.27
CA GLY A 168 1.50 -17.17 -9.36
C GLY A 168 1.19 -15.77 -9.90
N TYR A 169 -0.04 -15.30 -9.77
CA TYR A 169 -0.36 -13.88 -9.90
C TYR A 169 0.21 -13.11 -8.70
N ASP A 170 0.84 -11.97 -8.97
CA ASP A 170 1.39 -11.07 -7.96
C ASP A 170 0.34 -10.00 -7.64
N ILE A 171 -0.57 -10.35 -6.73
CA ILE A 171 -1.66 -9.49 -6.25
C ILE A 171 -1.25 -9.03 -4.86
N ARG A 172 -1.22 -7.71 -4.65
CA ARG A 172 -0.84 -7.13 -3.36
C ARG A 172 -2.02 -6.37 -2.76
N PRO A 173 -2.22 -6.45 -1.43
CA PRO A 173 -3.21 -5.65 -0.74
C PRO A 173 -2.97 -4.16 -0.98
N THR A 174 -4.04 -3.43 -1.23
CA THR A 174 -4.05 -1.96 -1.28
C THR A 174 -4.73 -1.36 -0.05
N ILE A 175 -5.26 -2.20 0.84
CA ILE A 175 -5.80 -1.78 2.14
C ILE A 175 -5.19 -2.68 3.22
N ALA A 176 -4.76 -2.09 4.32
CA ALA A 176 -4.31 -2.82 5.51
C ALA A 176 -5.12 -2.38 6.73
N VAL A 177 -5.79 -3.33 7.39
CA VAL A 177 -6.59 -3.09 8.60
C VAL A 177 -5.88 -3.69 9.80
N THR A 178 -5.51 -2.85 10.77
CA THR A 178 -4.77 -3.26 11.98
C THR A 178 -5.42 -2.70 13.25
N LYS A 179 -5.06 -3.26 14.40
CA LYS A 179 -5.33 -2.66 15.71
C LYS A 179 -4.13 -1.82 16.13
N ALA A 180 -4.38 -0.60 16.57
CA ALA A 180 -3.34 0.32 17.00
C ALA A 180 -3.70 0.97 18.34
N HIS A 181 -2.67 1.47 19.03
CA HIS A 181 -2.83 2.35 20.17
C HIS A 181 -2.22 3.70 19.81
N ILE A 182 -3.01 4.76 19.96
CA ILE A 182 -2.56 6.13 19.71
C ILE A 182 -2.37 6.82 21.04
N ASN A 183 -1.21 7.45 21.22
CA ASN A 183 -1.02 8.40 22.31
C ASN A 183 -1.30 9.81 21.75
N MET A 184 -2.24 10.53 22.37
CA MET A 184 -2.58 11.90 21.99
C MET A 184 -2.41 12.80 23.21
N PRO A 185 -1.50 13.78 23.19
CA PRO A 185 -1.31 14.72 24.31
C PRO A 185 -2.60 15.43 24.74
N GLU A 186 -3.46 15.77 23.78
CA GLU A 186 -4.75 16.44 24.01
C GLU A 186 -5.72 15.54 24.79
N LEU A 187 -5.63 14.22 24.59
CA LEU A 187 -6.42 13.24 25.33
C LEU A 187 -5.94 13.16 26.79
N GLN A 188 -4.63 13.29 27.02
CA GLN A 188 -4.08 13.31 28.38
C GLN A 188 -4.58 14.53 29.16
N ASP A 189 -4.57 15.72 28.55
CA ASP A 189 -5.14 16.93 29.15
C ASP A 189 -6.65 16.79 29.40
N ALA A 190 -7.39 16.18 28.46
CA ALA A 190 -8.82 15.93 28.63
C ALA A 190 -9.12 14.97 29.78
N ILE A 191 -8.31 13.91 29.95
CA ILE A 191 -8.39 12.98 31.07
C ILE A 191 -8.06 13.70 32.38
N ALA A 192 -6.97 14.47 32.43
CA ALA A 192 -6.55 15.21 33.62
C ALA A 192 -7.61 16.22 34.10
N LYS A 193 -8.34 16.84 33.16
CA LYS A 193 -9.46 17.75 33.44
C LYS A 193 -10.79 17.03 33.69
N GLY A 194 -10.82 15.69 33.70
CA GLY A 194 -12.04 14.90 33.92
C GLY A 194 -13.06 14.95 32.78
N ARG A 195 -12.68 15.46 31.60
CA ARG A 195 -13.55 15.54 30.41
C ARG A 195 -13.71 14.19 29.71
N VAL A 196 -12.73 13.30 29.87
CA VAL A 196 -12.74 11.94 29.31
C VAL A 196 -12.40 10.94 30.41
N GLN A 197 -13.16 9.86 30.49
CA GLN A 197 -12.93 8.79 31.46
C GLN A 197 -12.12 7.64 30.84
N ILE A 198 -11.26 7.04 31.64
CA ILE A 198 -10.55 5.80 31.29
C ILE A 198 -11.53 4.64 31.49
N ASP A 199 -11.96 4.02 30.39
CA ASP A 199 -12.91 2.90 30.41
C ASP A 199 -12.24 1.51 30.33
N GLY A 200 -10.92 1.48 30.09
CA GLY A 200 -10.12 0.26 29.90
C GLY A 200 -10.38 -0.46 28.57
N LYS A 201 -11.29 0.03 27.73
CA LYS A 201 -11.68 -0.56 26.45
C LYS A 201 -11.22 0.31 25.28
N ILE A 202 -11.77 1.52 25.16
CA ILE A 202 -11.42 2.52 24.15
C ILE A 202 -10.28 3.38 24.67
N VAL A 203 -10.41 3.93 25.87
CA VAL A 203 -9.36 4.69 26.55
C VAL A 203 -8.71 3.76 27.57
N LYS A 204 -7.51 3.28 27.23
CA LYS A 204 -6.73 2.36 28.07
C LYS A 204 -6.11 3.08 29.26
N ALA A 205 -5.66 2.29 30.24
CA ALA A 205 -4.81 2.79 31.31
C ALA A 205 -3.58 3.53 30.73
N GLY A 206 -3.26 4.70 31.28
CA GLY A 206 -2.23 5.59 30.74
C GLY A 206 -2.69 6.52 29.61
N GLY A 207 -3.99 6.56 29.30
CA GLY A 207 -4.58 7.50 28.34
C GLY A 207 -4.33 7.19 26.87
N ASN A 208 -3.86 5.97 26.56
CA ASN A 208 -3.74 5.51 25.17
C ASN A 208 -5.11 5.16 24.60
N LEU A 209 -5.35 5.57 23.35
CA LEU A 209 -6.58 5.30 22.64
C LEU A 209 -6.44 4.04 21.77
N ALA A 210 -7.26 3.03 22.04
CA ALA A 210 -7.36 1.84 21.22
C ALA A 210 -8.22 2.12 19.98
N VAL A 211 -7.66 1.87 18.80
CA VAL A 211 -8.31 2.15 17.51
C VAL A 211 -8.15 1.00 16.53
N THR A 212 -9.02 0.95 15.54
CA THR A 212 -8.74 0.25 14.27
C THR A 212 -8.11 1.25 13.31
N LYS A 213 -6.88 0.98 12.85
CA LYS A 213 -6.20 1.77 11.82
C LYS A 213 -6.38 1.09 10.47
N ILE A 214 -6.73 1.86 9.45
CA ILE A 214 -6.88 1.41 8.07
C ILE A 214 -5.95 2.26 7.22
N ALA A 215 -4.94 1.65 6.60
CA ALA A 215 -4.11 2.31 5.59
C ALA A 215 -4.64 1.92 4.20
N ILE A 216 -4.77 2.90 3.29
CA ILE A 216 -5.40 2.76 1.98
C ILE A 216 -4.46 3.35 0.92
N ASP A 217 -3.94 2.49 0.05
CA ASP A 217 -3.24 2.89 -1.17
C ASP A 217 -4.27 3.28 -2.25
N PRO A 218 -4.00 4.35 -3.03
CA PRO A 218 -4.93 4.81 -4.06
C PRO A 218 -5.01 3.81 -5.23
N VAL A 219 -6.24 3.52 -5.66
CA VAL A 219 -6.52 2.72 -6.86
C VAL A 219 -7.57 3.43 -7.68
N TRP A 220 -7.15 4.01 -8.80
CA TRP A 220 -8.00 4.85 -9.60
C TRP A 220 -8.65 4.08 -10.74
N TYR A 221 -9.98 4.18 -10.83
CA TYR A 221 -10.73 3.82 -12.02
C TYR A 221 -10.84 5.04 -12.93
N LEU A 222 -10.03 5.06 -13.98
CA LEU A 222 -9.84 6.22 -14.87
C LEU A 222 -11.15 6.76 -15.47
N PRO A 223 -12.11 5.93 -15.94
CA PRO A 223 -13.40 6.44 -16.41
C PRO A 223 -14.17 7.20 -15.33
N GLY A 224 -14.11 6.71 -14.08
CA GLY A 224 -14.80 7.32 -12.94
C GLY A 224 -14.14 8.61 -12.46
N ILE A 225 -12.80 8.66 -12.45
CA ILE A 225 -12.03 9.88 -12.15
C ILE A 225 -12.32 10.96 -13.20
N ALA A 226 -12.28 10.60 -14.49
CA ALA A 226 -12.57 11.53 -15.58
C ALA A 226 -13.96 12.18 -15.43
N ARG A 227 -14.99 11.37 -15.12
CA ARG A 227 -16.35 11.88 -14.83
C ARG A 227 -16.38 12.85 -13.64
N ARG A 228 -15.70 12.52 -12.54
CA ARG A 228 -15.68 13.38 -11.33
C ARG A 228 -15.10 14.76 -11.57
N ILE A 229 -14.11 14.88 -12.46
CA ILE A 229 -13.47 16.16 -12.79
C ILE A 229 -14.06 16.83 -14.04
N GLY A 230 -15.11 16.25 -14.64
CA GLY A 230 -15.75 16.80 -15.84
C GLY A 230 -14.91 16.73 -17.12
N ALA A 231 -14.00 15.75 -17.24
CA ALA A 231 -13.12 15.58 -18.39
C ALA A 231 -13.44 14.31 -19.20
N GLN A 232 -13.05 14.29 -20.48
CA GLN A 232 -12.99 13.05 -21.24
C GLN A 232 -11.83 12.17 -20.74
N GLU A 233 -12.02 10.85 -20.65
CA GLU A 233 -10.98 9.93 -20.17
C GLU A 233 -9.71 9.98 -21.03
N SER A 234 -9.84 10.14 -22.35
CA SER A 234 -8.72 10.29 -23.28
C SER A 234 -7.87 11.53 -22.98
N VAL A 235 -8.53 12.65 -22.65
CA VAL A 235 -7.87 13.90 -22.25
C VAL A 235 -7.18 13.73 -20.90
N LEU A 236 -7.87 13.16 -19.90
CA LEU A 236 -7.30 12.87 -18.59
C LEU A 236 -6.00 12.06 -18.71
N ARG A 237 -6.05 10.95 -19.46
CA ARG A 237 -4.89 10.05 -19.66
C ARG A 237 -3.71 10.78 -20.31
N ARG A 238 -3.98 11.55 -21.36
CA ARG A 238 -2.95 12.31 -22.06
C ARG A 238 -2.29 13.35 -21.15
N VAL A 239 -3.09 14.13 -20.44
CA VAL A 239 -2.58 15.17 -19.52
C VAL A 239 -1.78 14.53 -18.39
N LEU A 240 -2.28 13.44 -17.79
CA LEU A 240 -1.51 12.70 -16.77
C LEU A 240 -0.16 12.21 -17.32
N PHE A 241 -0.11 11.73 -18.57
CA PHE A 241 1.15 11.31 -19.19
C PHE A 241 2.10 12.49 -19.41
N GLU A 242 1.62 13.60 -19.97
CA GLU A 242 2.42 14.79 -20.27
C GLU A 242 2.95 15.46 -18.98
N GLU A 243 2.09 15.68 -17.99
CA GLU A 243 2.43 16.34 -16.72
C GLU A 243 3.28 15.47 -15.77
N THR A 244 3.33 14.15 -15.99
CA THR A 244 4.26 13.25 -15.27
C THR A 244 5.59 13.06 -16.00
N GLY A 245 5.89 13.89 -17.01
CA GLY A 245 7.14 13.80 -17.78
C GLY A 245 7.25 12.50 -18.58
N GLY A 246 6.11 11.90 -18.96
CA GLY A 246 6.05 10.65 -19.71
C GLY A 246 6.26 9.38 -18.89
N MET A 247 6.17 9.45 -17.55
CA MET A 247 6.47 8.32 -16.66
C MET A 247 5.60 7.07 -16.90
N PHE A 248 4.34 7.26 -17.31
CA PHE A 248 3.38 6.17 -17.51
C PHE A 248 2.88 6.10 -18.95
N SER A 249 3.70 5.61 -19.87
CA SER A 249 3.33 5.42 -21.29
C SER A 249 2.04 4.62 -21.49
N ASP A 250 1.75 3.66 -20.61
CA ASP A 250 0.53 2.85 -20.65
C ASP A 250 -0.76 3.69 -20.57
N LEU A 251 -0.73 4.91 -20.01
CA LEU A 251 -1.88 5.83 -20.04
C LEU A 251 -2.35 6.12 -21.46
N VAL A 252 -1.41 6.18 -22.42
CA VAL A 252 -1.66 6.47 -23.83
C VAL A 252 -1.68 5.18 -24.66
N THR A 253 -0.77 4.24 -24.39
CA THR A 253 -0.53 3.07 -25.26
C THR A 253 -1.43 1.89 -24.93
N ARG A 254 -2.08 1.88 -23.75
CA ARG A 254 -2.95 0.80 -23.27
C ARG A 254 -4.35 1.31 -22.89
N PRO A 255 -5.17 1.70 -23.88
CA PRO A 255 -6.55 2.12 -23.64
C PRO A 255 -7.44 0.99 -23.07
N ASP A 256 -6.99 -0.26 -23.17
CA ASP A 256 -7.65 -1.43 -22.58
C ASP A 256 -7.49 -1.52 -21.05
N LEU A 257 -6.56 -0.79 -20.44
CA LEU A 257 -6.35 -0.75 -19.00
C LEU A 257 -7.07 0.44 -18.38
N HIS A 258 -8.15 0.19 -17.64
CA HIS A 258 -8.95 1.26 -17.00
C HIS A 258 -8.56 1.56 -15.54
N VAL A 259 -7.67 0.78 -14.94
CA VAL A 259 -7.22 0.97 -13.56
C VAL A 259 -5.81 1.55 -13.55
N PHE A 260 -5.58 2.53 -12.69
CA PHE A 260 -4.29 3.18 -12.47
C PHE A 260 -3.92 3.17 -10.98
N LEU A 261 -2.67 2.84 -10.69
CA LEU A 261 -2.07 2.89 -9.35
C LEU A 261 -1.15 4.14 -9.30
N PRO A 262 -1.71 5.32 -9.00
CA PRO A 262 -0.93 6.55 -9.00
C PRO A 262 0.11 6.55 -7.87
N PRO A 263 1.32 7.07 -8.10
CA PRO A 263 2.37 7.17 -7.08
C PRO A 263 2.16 8.40 -6.20
N ILE A 264 0.98 8.52 -5.59
CA ILE A 264 0.62 9.59 -4.67
C ILE A 264 0.47 9.03 -3.25
N GLY A 265 0.43 9.91 -2.26
CA GLY A 265 0.19 9.51 -0.87
C GLY A 265 -1.17 8.81 -0.72
N GLY A 266 -1.20 7.78 0.11
CA GLY A 266 -2.42 7.08 0.49
C GLY A 266 -3.29 7.85 1.48
N THR A 267 -4.27 7.16 2.05
CA THR A 267 -5.16 7.67 3.09
C THR A 267 -5.10 6.75 4.29
N THR A 268 -5.10 7.31 5.49
CA THR A 268 -5.22 6.56 6.73
C THR A 268 -6.50 6.94 7.47
N VAL A 269 -7.22 5.94 7.94
CA VAL A 269 -8.45 6.10 8.73
C VAL A 269 -8.27 5.46 10.10
N TYR A 270 -8.58 6.21 11.15
CA TYR A 270 -8.68 5.70 12.51
C TYR A 270 -10.15 5.62 12.92
N ILE A 271 -10.57 4.44 13.33
CA ILE A 271 -11.91 4.18 13.84
C ILE A 271 -11.83 3.92 15.34
N ILE A 272 -12.55 4.74 16.10
CA ILE A 272 -12.63 4.68 17.55
C ILE A 272 -13.97 4.04 17.91
N GLY A 273 -13.93 2.84 18.49
CA GLY A 273 -15.11 2.03 18.79
C GLY A 273 -15.19 0.77 17.92
N ASP A 274 -16.41 0.23 17.80
CA ASP A 274 -16.66 -0.99 17.05
C ASP A 274 -16.85 -0.72 15.56
N VAL A 275 -16.04 -1.37 14.73
CA VAL A 275 -16.07 -1.27 13.26
C VAL A 275 -17.40 -1.79 12.69
N ALA A 276 -18.05 -2.73 13.37
CA ALA A 276 -19.34 -3.26 12.94
C ALA A 276 -20.44 -2.18 12.91
N ASN A 277 -20.28 -1.09 13.65
CA ASN A 277 -21.27 -0.01 13.74
C ASN A 277 -21.17 1.02 12.61
N ILE A 278 -20.22 0.91 11.65
CA ILE A 278 -20.01 1.91 10.58
C ILE A 278 -21.29 2.22 9.79
N SER A 279 -22.12 1.20 9.53
CA SER A 279 -23.36 1.34 8.76
C SER A 279 -24.61 1.53 9.61
N ASP A 280 -24.48 1.56 10.94
CA ASP A 280 -25.61 1.69 11.86
C ASP A 280 -25.81 3.18 12.23
N SER A 281 -26.89 3.78 11.73
CA SER A 281 -27.24 5.18 11.99
C SER A 281 -27.63 5.47 13.44
N ASP A 282 -27.96 4.44 14.23
CA ASP A 282 -28.35 4.58 15.63
C ASP A 282 -27.14 4.55 16.58
N LYS A 283 -25.93 4.32 16.05
CA LYS A 283 -24.68 4.28 16.80
C LYS A 283 -23.82 5.49 16.46
N GLN A 284 -23.16 6.03 17.47
CA GLN A 284 -22.12 7.02 17.28
C GLN A 284 -20.77 6.33 17.15
N LEU A 285 -20.06 6.66 16.07
CA LEU A 285 -18.70 6.18 15.80
C LEU A 285 -17.83 7.37 15.46
N ALA A 286 -16.69 7.50 16.14
CA ALA A 286 -15.73 8.55 15.81
C ALA A 286 -14.72 8.01 14.78
N VAL A 287 -14.60 8.73 13.67
CA VAL A 287 -13.72 8.39 12.55
C VAL A 287 -12.83 9.59 12.26
N ARG A 288 -11.51 9.39 12.26
CA ARG A 288 -10.52 10.39 11.81
C ARG A 288 -9.93 9.90 10.50
N VAL A 289 -10.11 10.67 9.43
CA VAL A 289 -9.46 10.45 8.14
C VAL A 289 -8.30 11.44 8.03
N HIS A 290 -7.13 10.97 7.60
CA HIS A 290 -5.99 11.83 7.30
C HIS A 290 -5.17 11.29 6.14
N ASP A 291 -4.38 12.15 5.51
CA ASP A 291 -3.48 11.75 4.43
C ASP A 291 -2.34 10.86 4.97
N GLU A 292 -1.88 9.92 4.15
CA GLU A 292 -0.72 9.10 4.48
C GLU A 292 0.45 9.99 4.86
N CYS A 293 0.88 9.87 6.11
CA CYS A 293 1.97 10.66 6.61
C CYS A 293 3.30 9.99 6.28
N ASN A 294 3.69 10.09 5.02
CA ASN A 294 5.01 9.66 4.55
C ASN A 294 6.16 10.38 5.29
N GLY A 295 5.90 11.59 5.79
CA GLY A 295 6.84 12.36 6.60
C GLY A 295 7.01 11.83 8.04
N SER A 296 5.91 11.53 8.75
CA SER A 296 6.00 11.10 10.15
C SER A 296 6.47 9.66 10.28
N ASP A 297 6.02 8.75 9.41
CA ASP A 297 6.36 7.32 9.50
C ASP A 297 7.83 7.06 9.11
N VAL A 298 8.43 7.92 8.28
CA VAL A 298 9.83 7.81 7.85
C VAL A 298 10.79 8.65 8.70
N PHE A 299 10.38 9.85 9.12
CA PHE A 299 11.25 10.78 9.83
C PHE A 299 10.92 10.92 11.32
N SER A 300 9.97 10.13 11.85
CA SER A 300 9.43 10.31 13.21
C SER A 300 9.06 11.78 13.49
N SER A 301 8.60 12.51 12.47
CA SER A 301 8.16 13.88 12.65
C SER A 301 6.73 13.89 13.21
N ASP A 302 6.49 14.82 14.12
CA ASP A 302 5.22 15.09 14.79
C ASP A 302 4.21 15.84 13.91
N ILE A 303 4.54 16.12 12.65
CA ILE A 303 3.76 16.99 11.75
C ILE A 303 2.31 16.52 11.50
N CYS A 304 2.03 15.25 11.78
CA CYS A 304 0.72 14.62 11.56
C CYS A 304 -0.01 14.24 12.85
N THR A 305 0.57 14.54 14.02
CA THR A 305 -0.08 14.35 15.33
C THR A 305 -1.04 15.50 15.56
#